data_AF-A0A1Z9U6N6-F1
#
_entry.id   AF-A0A1Z9U6N6-F1
#
_cell.length_a   1.000
_cell.length_b   1.000
_cell.length_c   1.000
_cell.angle_alpha   90.00
_cell.angle_beta   90.00
_cell.angle_gamma   90.00
#
_symmetry.space_group_name_H-M   'P 1'
#
loop_
_entity.id
_entity.type
_entity.pdbx_description
1 polymer ?
#
loop_
_entity_poly.entity_id
_entity_poly.type
_entity_poly.pdbx_seq_one_letter_code
_entity_poly.pdbx_strand_id
1 'polypeptide(L)' 'REIGIENLLGIATPAKLLGLNEVRIDTGDEELDLEIRAKKYLKMLQGYRTTRIIRVAED' A
#
# COMPACT_ATOMS: atom_id res chain seq x y z
N ARG A 1 -12.10 -12.84 7.18
CA ARG A 1 -11.55 -11.53 7.59
C ARG A 1 -12.69 -10.53 7.57
N GLU A 2 -12.96 -9.82 8.67
CA GLU A 2 -14.14 -8.94 8.80
C GLU A 2 -13.99 -7.64 8.01
N ILE A 3 -12.74 -7.20 7.80
CA ILE A 3 -12.37 -6.06 6.95
C ILE A 3 -11.63 -6.64 5.76
N GLY A 4 -12.15 -6.46 4.54
CA GLY A 4 -11.49 -6.90 3.32
C GLY A 4 -10.39 -5.94 2.88
N ILE A 5 -9.49 -6.44 2.03
CA ILE A 5 -8.32 -5.72 1.50
C ILE A 5 -8.70 -4.47 0.69
N GLU A 6 -9.96 -4.31 0.28
CA GLU A 6 -10.54 -3.13 -0.38
C GLU A 6 -10.59 -1.89 0.49
N ASN A 7 -10.47 -2.06 1.80
CA ASN A 7 -10.49 -0.96 2.77
C ASN A 7 -9.07 -0.53 3.23
N LEU A 8 -8.01 -1.02 2.57
CA LEU A 8 -6.64 -0.68 2.96
C LEU A 8 -6.30 0.78 2.60
N LEU A 9 -5.88 1.54 3.61
CA LEU A 9 -5.33 2.89 3.47
C LEU A 9 -3.97 2.94 4.16
N GLY A 10 -2.89 3.11 3.39
CA GLY A 10 -1.59 3.33 3.98
C GLY A 10 -1.41 4.78 4.42
N ILE A 11 -0.59 5.02 5.44
CA ILE A 11 -0.30 6.36 5.95
C ILE A 11 1.22 6.56 5.94
N ALA A 12 1.67 7.66 5.33
CA ALA A 12 3.08 7.98 5.26
C ALA A 12 3.32 9.50 5.37
N THR A 13 4.53 9.87 5.79
CA THR A 13 4.97 11.26 5.70
C THR A 13 5.43 11.57 4.27
N PRO A 14 5.40 12.85 3.83
CA PRO A 14 5.93 13.24 2.53
C PRO A 14 7.35 12.74 2.26
N ALA A 15 8.23 12.81 3.26
CA ALA A 15 9.62 12.38 3.14
C ALA A 15 9.76 10.88 2.86
N LYS A 16 8.87 10.03 3.42
CA LYS A 16 8.88 8.57 3.15
C LYS A 16 8.45 8.22 1.72
N LEU A 17 7.68 9.10 1.07
CA LEU A 17 7.19 8.91 -0.29
C LEU A 17 8.04 9.62 -1.34
N LEU A 18 9.01 10.44 -0.93
CA LEU A 18 9.89 11.19 -1.81
C LEU A 18 10.77 10.22 -2.60
N GLY A 19 10.64 10.21 -3.93
CA GLY A 19 11.38 9.28 -4.80
C GLY A 19 10.91 7.82 -4.74
N LEU A 20 9.90 7.50 -3.91
CA LEU A 20 9.32 6.16 -3.84
C LEU A 20 8.28 5.99 -4.95
N ASN A 21 8.51 5.01 -5.83
CA ASN A 21 7.61 4.70 -6.95
C ASN A 21 6.68 3.52 -6.65
N GLU A 22 7.09 2.63 -5.73
CA GLU A 22 6.34 1.45 -5.33
C GLU A 22 6.53 1.11 -3.86
N VAL A 23 5.60 0.33 -3.30
CA VAL A 23 5.64 -0.18 -1.94
C VAL A 23 5.72 -1.70 -1.95
N ARG A 24 6.56 -2.26 -1.08
CA ARG A 24 6.58 -3.68 -0.79
C ARG A 24 5.61 -3.99 0.35
N ILE A 25 4.93 -5.12 0.27
CA ILE A 25 3.99 -5.61 1.28
C ILE A 25 4.57 -6.89 1.87
N ASP A 26 4.56 -6.94 3.19
CA ASP A 26 5.00 -8.08 3.99
C ASP A 26 4.10 -8.12 5.22
N THR A 27 3.07 -8.96 5.17
CA THR A 27 2.14 -9.16 6.31
C THR A 27 2.50 -10.39 7.13
N GLY A 28 3.47 -11.19 6.69
CA GLY A 28 3.78 -12.50 7.24
C GLY A 28 2.81 -13.62 6.81
N ASP A 29 1.81 -13.32 5.97
CA ASP A 29 0.87 -14.26 5.38
C ASP A 29 0.98 -14.19 3.85
N GLU A 30 1.50 -15.27 3.24
CA GLU A 30 1.76 -15.31 1.80
C GLU A 30 0.50 -15.17 0.95
N GLU A 31 -0.64 -15.74 1.36
CA GLU A 31 -1.90 -15.61 0.63
C GLU A 31 -2.40 -14.16 0.67
N LEU A 32 -2.33 -13.52 1.84
CA LEU A 32 -2.69 -12.12 1.98
C LEU A 32 -1.78 -11.20 1.16
N ASP A 33 -0.48 -11.47 1.16
CA ASP A 33 0.48 -10.68 0.40
C ASP A 33 0.27 -10.83 -1.11
N LEU A 34 -0.09 -12.03 -1.59
CA LEU A 34 -0.47 -12.27 -2.97
C LEU A 34 -1.77 -11.54 -3.34
N GLU A 35 -2.78 -11.59 -2.48
CA GLU A 35 -4.03 -10.88 -2.67
C GLU A 35 -3.84 -9.35 -2.76
N ILE A 36 -2.97 -8.78 -1.91
CA ILE A 36 -2.65 -7.35 -1.93
C ILE A 36 -1.84 -7.00 -3.18
N ARG A 37 -0.84 -7.82 -3.55
CA ARG A 37 -0.04 -7.63 -4.78
C ARG A 37 -0.90 -7.66 -6.03
N ALA A 38 -1.91 -8.55 -6.09
CA ALA A 38 -2.85 -8.65 -7.21
C ALA A 38 -3.62 -7.33 -7.48
N LYS A 39 -3.75 -6.44 -6.48
CA LYS A 39 -4.37 -5.12 -6.66
C LYS A 39 -3.53 -4.12 -7.42
N LYS A 40 -2.21 -4.35 -7.53
CA LYS A 40 -1.21 -3.52 -8.22
C LYS A 40 -1.00 -2.12 -7.67
N TYR A 41 -1.99 -1.54 -7.00
CA TYR A 41 -1.94 -0.17 -6.47
C TYR A 41 -2.60 -0.08 -5.10
N LEU A 42 -2.05 0.80 -4.27
CA LEU A 42 -2.58 1.14 -2.95
C LEU A 42 -2.80 2.64 -2.81
N LYS A 43 -3.79 2.97 -1.99
CA LYS A 43 -4.09 4.34 -1.59
C LYS A 43 -3.26 4.70 -0.37
N MET A 44 -2.51 5.79 -0.46
CA MET A 44 -1.65 6.31 0.62
C MET A 44 -2.09 7.71 1.03
N LEU A 45 -2.39 7.93 2.30
CA LEU A 45 -2.56 9.25 2.89
C LEU A 45 -1.18 9.81 3.27
N GLN A 46 -0.82 10.93 2.65
CA GLN A 46 0.43 11.63 2.83
C GLN A 46 0.23 12.84 3.74
N GLY A 47 0.90 12.81 4.90
CA GLY A 47 0.88 13.92 5.88
C GLY A 47 -0.52 14.35 6.30
N TYR A 48 -1.50 13.42 6.28
CA TYR A 48 -2.91 13.66 6.60
C TYR A 48 -3.61 14.73 5.75
N ARG A 49 -3.07 15.04 4.57
CA ARG A 49 -3.60 16.12 3.70
C ARG A 49 -3.94 15.63 2.31
N THR A 50 -3.05 14.85 1.71
CA THR A 50 -3.18 14.42 0.32
C THR A 50 -3.21 12.91 0.22
N THR A 51 -3.94 12.41 -0.76
CA THR A 51 -3.93 10.99 -1.09
C THR A 51 -3.11 10.78 -2.35
N ARG A 52 -2.24 9.77 -2.34
CA ARG A 52 -1.44 9.34 -3.49
C ARG A 52 -1.74 7.87 -3.79
N ILE A 53 -1.91 7.53 -5.07
CA ILE A 53 -1.93 6.14 -5.52
C ILE A 53 -0.48 5.72 -5.77
N ILE A 54 -0.04 4.61 -5.17
CA ILE A 54 1.31 4.08 -5.32
C ILE A 54 1.24 2.63 -5.81
N ARG A 55 2.20 2.21 -6.63
CA ARG A 55 2.28 0.83 -7.13
C ARG A 55 2.67 -0.11 -5.99
N VAL A 56 2.17 -1.34 -6.01
CA VAL A 56 2.68 -2.43 -5.16
C VAL A 56 3.76 -3.17 -5.95
N ALA A 57 4.92 -3.41 -5.31
CA ALA A 57 6.01 -4.16 -5.91
C ALA A 57 5.59 -5.62 -6.18
N GLU A 58 6.08 -6.20 -7.28
CA GLU A 58 5.75 -7.59 -7.66
C GLU A 58 6.71 -8.62 -7.04
N ASP A 59 7.89 -8.19 -6.58
CA ASP A 59 9.00 -9.00 -6.02
C ASP A 59 8.94 -9.22 -4.49
#